data_AF-A0A6C0ENA1-F1
#
_entry.id   AF-A0A6C0ENA1-F1
#
_cell.length_a   1.000
_cell.length_b   1.000
_cell.length_c   1.000
_cell.angle_alpha   90.00
_cell.angle_beta   90.00
_cell.angle_gamma   90.00
#
_symmetry.space_group_name_H-M   'P 1'
#
loop_
_entity.id
_entity.type
_entity.pdbx_description
1 polymer ?
#
loop_
_entity_poly.entity_id
_entity_poly.type
_entity_poly.pdbx_seq_one_letter_code
_entity_poly.pdbx_strand_id
1 'polypeptide(L)'
;MSNLNLAFYSYFFGSNDNPGFAIPIIENLKYKCYYYTNNKTIFEKLKETNWIGIFIEKEFEDDIYSCNMFGKHLKAMPQEYKEIKDYDYLFFFDSKFPELNEKFIEDNIQKYFINDNKALLLRYHPCITNHVMYEFNLSMFQPRYYNERERYYNYIQKQVALGFKDIDDYHCATSYLLRNMKHPKIIELNSTWYNNIQECGIQCQISFFFVKQLFKNYIVPIKERPFKDINTTLYY
;
A
#
# COMPACT_ATOMS: atom_id res chain seq x y z
N MET A 1 -11.14 10.39 23.71
CA MET A 1 -10.68 10.64 22.32
C MET A 1 -11.82 10.28 21.39
N SER A 2 -12.11 11.10 20.39
CA SER A 2 -13.21 10.88 19.45
C SER A 2 -13.06 9.54 18.73
N ASN A 3 -14.17 8.84 18.51
CA ASN A 3 -14.19 7.69 17.62
C ASN A 3 -14.01 8.21 16.18
N LEU A 4 -12.85 7.97 15.56
CA LEU A 4 -12.61 8.40 14.17
C LEU A 4 -13.39 7.48 13.22
N ASN A 5 -13.91 8.02 12.12
CA ASN A 5 -14.45 7.20 11.03
C ASN A 5 -13.27 6.59 10.24
N LEU A 6 -12.56 5.66 10.86
CA LEU A 6 -11.34 5.01 10.37
C LEU A 6 -11.58 3.51 10.13
N ALA A 7 -11.06 2.99 9.02
CA ALA A 7 -10.96 1.56 8.78
C ALA A 7 -9.54 1.13 8.40
N PHE A 8 -9.23 -0.11 8.75
CA PHE A 8 -7.99 -0.81 8.45
C PHE A 8 -8.27 -1.81 7.33
N TYR A 9 -7.36 -1.95 6.37
CA TYR A 9 -7.54 -2.96 5.33
C TYR A 9 -6.23 -3.55 4.83
N SER A 10 -6.31 -4.81 4.42
CA SER A 10 -5.22 -5.57 3.80
C SER A 10 -5.80 -6.55 2.77
N TYR A 11 -4.92 -7.26 2.06
CA TYR A 11 -5.36 -8.23 1.08
C TYR A 11 -4.33 -9.34 0.83
N PHE A 12 -4.84 -10.44 0.27
CA PHE A 12 -4.03 -11.43 -0.41
C PHE A 12 -4.82 -12.01 -1.59
N PHE A 13 -4.18 -12.10 -2.76
CA PHE A 13 -4.75 -12.77 -3.93
C PHE A 13 -3.73 -13.77 -4.46
N GLY A 14 -4.16 -15.01 -4.70
CA GLY A 14 -3.30 -16.08 -5.21
C GLY A 14 -3.51 -17.44 -4.53
N SER A 15 -2.63 -18.39 -4.87
CA SER A 15 -2.65 -19.77 -4.37
C SER A 15 -2.03 -19.91 -2.98
N ASN A 16 -2.19 -21.08 -2.36
CA ASN A 16 -1.64 -21.38 -1.03
C ASN A 16 -0.11 -21.45 -1.01
N ASP A 17 0.52 -21.68 -2.17
CA ASP A 17 1.97 -21.79 -2.31
C ASP A 17 2.68 -20.43 -2.43
N ASN A 18 1.91 -19.34 -2.49
CA ASN A 18 2.47 -18.01 -2.59
C ASN A 18 3.19 -17.63 -1.28
N PRO A 19 4.42 -17.12 -1.31
CA PRO A 19 5.14 -16.68 -0.11
C PRO A 19 4.43 -15.57 0.70
N GLY A 20 3.48 -14.87 0.09
CA GLY A 20 2.63 -13.87 0.74
C GLY A 20 1.39 -14.43 1.43
N PHE A 21 1.19 -15.76 1.45
CA PHE A 21 0.06 -16.42 2.10
C PHE A 21 0.13 -16.25 3.62
N ALA A 22 -0.37 -15.11 4.09
CA ALA A 22 -0.32 -14.72 5.49
C ALA A 22 -1.55 -13.86 5.83
N ILE A 23 -2.05 -13.99 7.05
CA ILE A 23 -3.04 -13.09 7.63
C ILE A 23 -2.33 -12.34 8.76
N PRO A 24 -2.20 -11.00 8.68
CA PRO A 24 -1.58 -10.22 9.73
C PRO A 24 -2.41 -10.29 11.01
N ILE A 25 -1.73 -10.36 12.16
CA ILE A 25 -2.36 -10.47 13.47
C ILE A 25 -2.97 -9.12 13.84
N ILE A 26 -4.24 -9.15 14.25
CA ILE A 26 -4.98 -7.98 14.73
C ILE A 26 -5.59 -8.32 16.07
N GLU A 27 -5.04 -7.72 17.13
CA GLU A 27 -5.57 -7.85 18.48
C GLU A 27 -6.46 -6.66 18.83
N ASN A 28 -7.74 -6.92 19.11
CA ASN A 28 -8.69 -6.02 19.76
C ASN A 28 -8.60 -4.54 19.32
N LEU A 29 -8.53 -4.30 18.01
CA LEU A 29 -8.58 -2.93 17.48
C LEU A 29 -9.99 -2.36 17.65
N LYS A 30 -10.05 -1.07 17.99
CA LYS A 30 -11.29 -0.28 18.10
C LYS A 30 -12.00 -0.15 16.76
N TYR A 31 -11.25 -0.21 15.67
CA TYR A 31 -11.69 0.07 14.31
C TYR A 31 -11.93 -1.20 13.51
N LYS A 32 -12.82 -1.13 12.51
CA LYS A 32 -13.09 -2.28 11.64
C LYS A 32 -11.88 -2.57 10.75
N CYS A 33 -11.58 -3.85 10.61
CA CYS A 33 -10.46 -4.37 9.85
C CYS A 33 -10.98 -5.25 8.71
N TYR A 34 -10.71 -4.90 7.46
CA TYR A 34 -11.19 -5.60 6.27
C TYR A 34 -10.09 -6.34 5.53
N TYR A 35 -10.31 -7.62 5.26
CA TYR A 35 -9.33 -8.45 4.55
C TYR A 35 -9.91 -8.98 3.24
N TYR A 36 -9.36 -8.53 2.12
CA TYR A 36 -9.83 -8.93 0.79
C TYR A 36 -9.04 -10.14 0.27
N THR A 37 -9.75 -11.14 -0.27
CA THR A 37 -9.11 -12.34 -0.82
C THR A 37 -9.97 -13.05 -1.86
N ASN A 38 -9.34 -13.69 -2.85
CA ASN A 38 -9.98 -14.71 -3.69
C ASN A 38 -9.63 -16.15 -3.26
N ASN A 39 -8.80 -16.29 -2.23
CA ASN A 39 -8.35 -17.57 -1.73
C ASN A 39 -9.31 -18.10 -0.65
N LYS A 40 -10.00 -19.21 -0.95
CA LYS A 40 -10.96 -19.84 -0.04
C LYS A 40 -10.32 -20.30 1.28
N THR A 41 -9.08 -20.79 1.25
CA THR A 41 -8.38 -21.21 2.48
C THR A 41 -8.12 -20.02 3.41
N ILE A 42 -7.69 -18.88 2.88
CA ILE A 42 -7.59 -17.65 3.67
C ILE A 42 -8.97 -17.21 4.16
N PHE A 43 -9.97 -17.21 3.29
CA PHE A 43 -11.31 -16.76 3.63
C PHE A 43 -11.93 -17.54 4.80
N GLU A 44 -11.75 -18.86 4.82
CA GLU A 44 -12.19 -19.70 5.94
C GLU A 44 -11.40 -19.39 7.23
N LYS A 45 -10.07 -19.22 7.14
CA LYS A 45 -9.23 -18.87 8.29
C LYS A 45 -9.59 -17.52 8.90
N LEU A 46 -10.07 -16.55 8.11
CA LEU A 46 -10.45 -15.23 8.62
C LEU A 46 -11.59 -15.29 9.65
N LYS A 47 -12.44 -16.32 9.61
CA LYS A 47 -13.54 -16.53 10.58
C LYS A 47 -13.05 -16.70 12.01
N GLU A 48 -11.79 -17.08 12.20
CA GLU A 48 -11.14 -17.27 13.50
C GLU A 48 -10.32 -16.04 13.93
N THR A 49 -10.44 -14.93 13.20
CA THR A 49 -9.67 -13.70 13.43
C THR A 49 -10.58 -12.48 13.63
N ASN A 50 -10.00 -11.35 14.00
CA ASN A 50 -10.72 -10.08 14.10
C ASN A 50 -10.91 -9.37 12.73
N TRP A 51 -10.54 -10.02 11.63
CA TRP A 51 -10.74 -9.48 10.29
C TRP A 51 -12.15 -9.78 9.77
N ILE A 52 -12.76 -8.76 9.16
CA ILE A 52 -13.94 -8.90 8.32
C ILE A 52 -13.46 -9.37 6.94
N GLY A 53 -13.59 -10.66 6.68
CA GLY A 53 -13.22 -11.25 5.40
C GLY A 53 -14.16 -10.84 4.27
N ILE A 54 -13.60 -10.39 3.16
CA ILE A 54 -14.30 -10.07 1.92
C ILE A 54 -13.80 -11.01 0.82
N PHE A 55 -14.67 -11.93 0.40
CA PHE A 55 -14.37 -12.85 -0.69
C PHE A 55 -14.62 -12.17 -2.04
N ILE A 56 -13.62 -12.21 -2.91
CA ILE A 56 -13.72 -11.75 -4.29
C ILE A 56 -13.83 -12.98 -5.19
N GLU A 57 -15.00 -13.13 -5.81
CA GLU A 57 -15.27 -14.21 -6.78
C GLU A 57 -14.51 -13.95 -8.08
N LYS A 58 -13.21 -14.25 -8.06
CA LYS A 58 -12.34 -14.26 -9.24
C LYS A 58 -11.56 -15.56 -9.26
N GLU A 59 -11.57 -16.24 -10.40
CA GLU A 59 -10.87 -17.52 -10.56
C GLU A 59 -9.39 -17.40 -10.18
N PHE A 60 -8.84 -18.49 -9.65
CA PHE A 60 -7.41 -18.63 -9.46
C PHE A 60 -6.76 -18.62 -10.83
N GLU A 61 -6.24 -17.48 -11.24
CA GLU A 61 -5.20 -17.50 -12.23
C GLU A 61 -3.91 -17.77 -11.47
N ASP A 62 -3.25 -18.91 -11.76
CA ASP A 62 -1.83 -19.11 -11.44
C ASP A 62 -0.96 -18.00 -12.06
N ASP A 63 -1.56 -17.12 -12.89
CA ASP A 63 -1.01 -15.83 -13.22
C ASP A 63 -0.86 -14.93 -11.99
N ILE A 64 0.33 -15.04 -11.39
CA ILE A 64 0.85 -14.15 -10.37
C ILE A 64 0.67 -12.69 -10.78
N TYR A 65 0.79 -12.34 -12.07
CA TYR A 65 0.67 -10.95 -12.52
C TYR A 65 -0.76 -10.41 -12.33
N SER A 66 -1.79 -11.08 -12.86
CA SER A 66 -3.20 -10.73 -12.65
C SER A 66 -3.57 -10.56 -11.17
N CYS A 67 -3.15 -11.49 -10.32
CA CYS A 67 -3.39 -11.40 -8.87
C CYS A 67 -2.69 -10.19 -8.24
N ASN A 68 -1.43 -9.92 -8.61
CA ASN A 68 -0.70 -8.77 -8.12
C ASN A 68 -1.35 -7.46 -8.58
N MET A 69 -1.75 -7.35 -9.84
CA MET A 69 -2.39 -6.16 -10.40
C MET A 69 -3.74 -5.87 -9.72
N PHE A 70 -4.54 -6.90 -9.41
CA PHE A 70 -5.77 -6.71 -8.65
C PHE A 70 -5.49 -6.20 -7.23
N GLY A 71 -4.49 -6.78 -6.57
CA GLY A 71 -4.02 -6.26 -5.28
C GLY A 71 -3.56 -4.81 -5.35
N LYS A 72 -2.87 -4.41 -6.43
CA LYS A 72 -2.47 -3.02 -6.65
C LYS A 72 -3.65 -2.09 -6.88
N HIS A 73 -4.70 -2.56 -7.57
CA HIS A 73 -5.95 -1.82 -7.71
C HIS A 73 -6.58 -1.54 -6.34
N LEU A 74 -6.80 -2.58 -5.52
CA LEU A 74 -7.34 -2.41 -4.16
C LEU A 74 -6.49 -1.46 -3.30
N LYS A 75 -5.16 -1.59 -3.39
CA LYS A 75 -4.23 -0.72 -2.68
C LYS A 75 -4.39 0.74 -3.11
N ALA A 76 -4.40 1.01 -4.41
CA ALA A 76 -4.34 2.37 -4.96
C ALA A 76 -5.71 3.04 -5.05
N MET A 77 -6.79 2.28 -5.24
CA MET A 77 -8.16 2.74 -5.53
C MET A 77 -9.18 2.32 -4.45
N PRO A 78 -8.95 2.56 -3.15
CA PRO A 78 -9.87 2.11 -2.11
C PRO A 78 -11.27 2.72 -2.23
N GLN A 79 -11.42 3.88 -2.88
CA GLN A 79 -12.72 4.53 -3.12
C GLN A 79 -13.69 3.71 -3.98
N GLU A 80 -13.22 2.70 -4.69
CA GLU A 80 -14.06 1.85 -5.53
C GLU A 80 -14.69 0.67 -4.77
N TYR A 81 -14.27 0.44 -3.52
CA TYR A 81 -14.66 -0.73 -2.75
C TYR A 81 -15.74 -0.37 -1.72
N LYS A 82 -16.94 -0.92 -1.91
CA LYS A 82 -18.15 -0.55 -1.16
C LYS A 82 -17.99 -0.68 0.36
N GLU A 83 -17.16 -1.59 0.84
CA GLU A 83 -17.00 -1.83 2.28
C GLU A 83 -16.13 -0.77 2.97
N ILE A 84 -15.27 -0.07 2.23
CA ILE A 84 -14.28 0.87 2.79
C ILE A 84 -14.40 2.30 2.24
N LYS A 85 -15.09 2.53 1.12
CA LYS A 85 -15.13 3.84 0.44
C LYS A 85 -15.75 4.98 1.27
N ASP A 86 -16.62 4.66 2.22
CA ASP A 86 -17.39 5.64 3.01
C ASP A 86 -16.70 6.03 4.34
N TYR A 87 -15.49 5.50 4.60
CA TYR A 87 -14.69 5.92 5.75
C TYR A 87 -13.93 7.21 5.46
N ASP A 88 -13.88 8.11 6.46
CA ASP A 88 -13.11 9.37 6.37
C ASP A 88 -11.61 9.13 6.27
N TYR A 89 -11.14 8.06 6.93
CA TYR A 89 -9.74 7.69 7.00
C TYR A 89 -9.57 6.21 6.70
N LEU A 90 -8.54 5.90 5.90
CA LEU A 90 -8.24 4.52 5.54
C LEU A 90 -6.78 4.22 5.81
N PHE A 91 -6.53 3.07 6.42
CA PHE A 91 -5.18 2.62 6.70
C PHE A 91 -4.92 1.25 6.06
N PHE A 92 -4.08 1.26 5.02
CA PHE A 92 -3.59 0.07 4.35
C PHE A 92 -2.25 -0.38 4.93
N PHE A 93 -2.10 -1.68 5.13
CA PHE A 93 -0.80 -2.29 5.40
C PHE A 93 -0.70 -3.71 4.82
N ASP A 94 0.52 -4.09 4.43
CA ASP A 94 0.80 -5.44 3.91
C ASP A 94 0.66 -6.54 4.99
N SER A 95 0.43 -7.78 4.56
CA SER A 95 0.16 -8.92 5.46
C SER A 95 1.34 -9.33 6.36
N LYS A 96 2.53 -8.76 6.12
CA LYS A 96 3.79 -9.10 6.79
C LYS A 96 4.10 -8.29 8.04
N PHE A 97 3.19 -7.42 8.46
CA PHE A 97 3.47 -6.49 9.56
C PHE A 97 3.07 -7.03 10.94
N PRO A 98 3.85 -6.69 11.97
CA PRO A 98 3.54 -7.01 13.36
C PRO A 98 2.39 -6.16 13.90
N GLU A 99 2.07 -6.37 15.18
CA GLU A 99 0.97 -5.73 15.88
C GLU A 99 1.01 -4.19 15.78
N LEU A 100 -0.14 -3.59 15.47
CA LEU A 100 -0.28 -2.15 15.24
C LEU A 100 -0.39 -1.35 16.54
N ASN A 101 0.12 -0.13 16.51
CA ASN A 101 -0.07 0.89 17.53
C ASN A 101 -1.18 1.86 17.08
N GLU A 102 -2.41 1.62 17.54
CA GLU A 102 -3.58 2.45 17.19
C GLU A 102 -3.37 3.92 17.54
N LYS A 103 -2.82 4.19 18.73
CA LYS A 103 -2.57 5.55 19.18
C LYS A 103 -1.64 6.29 18.22
N PHE A 104 -0.61 5.62 17.71
CA PHE A 104 0.25 6.21 16.68
C PHE A 104 -0.54 6.60 15.43
N ILE A 105 -1.47 5.77 14.97
CA ILE A 105 -2.33 6.09 13.80
C ILE A 105 -3.24 7.29 14.10
N GLU A 106 -3.92 7.29 15.25
CA GLU A 106 -4.80 8.39 15.67
C GLU A 106 -4.04 9.72 15.78
N ASP A 107 -2.86 9.71 16.41
CA ASP A 107 -2.02 10.90 16.57
C ASP A 107 -1.56 11.46 15.20
N ASN A 108 -1.26 10.58 14.23
CA ASN A 108 -0.90 10.99 12.87
C ASN A 108 -2.10 11.55 12.09
N ILE A 109 -3.30 11.01 12.27
CA ILE A 109 -4.53 11.58 11.69
C ILE A 109 -4.74 12.99 12.24
N GLN A 110 -4.67 13.15 13.56
CA GLN A 110 -4.86 14.46 14.19
C GLN A 110 -3.83 15.47 13.67
N LYS A 111 -2.56 15.10 13.67
CA LYS A 111 -1.46 15.97 13.24
C LYS A 111 -1.56 16.32 11.75
N TYR A 112 -1.56 15.31 10.89
CA TYR A 112 -1.33 15.56 9.46
C TYR A 112 -2.62 15.76 8.67
N PHE A 113 -3.74 15.18 9.09
CA PHE A 113 -4.99 15.29 8.32
C PHE A 113 -5.93 16.35 8.86
N ILE A 114 -6.05 16.46 10.18
CA ILE A 114 -6.94 17.45 10.80
C ILE A 114 -6.25 18.81 10.86
N ASN A 115 -5.02 18.88 11.38
CA ASN A 115 -4.34 20.16 11.54
C ASN A 115 -3.69 20.65 10.23
N ASP A 116 -3.00 19.77 9.51
CA ASP A 116 -2.21 20.16 8.32
C ASP A 116 -2.92 19.90 6.98
N ASN A 117 -4.13 19.31 7.01
CA ASN A 117 -4.94 18.97 5.84
C ASN A 117 -4.15 18.26 4.72
N LYS A 118 -3.42 17.20 5.07
CA LYS A 118 -2.70 16.35 4.12
C LYS A 118 -3.62 15.24 3.58
N ALA A 119 -3.27 14.72 2.40
CA ALA A 119 -4.05 13.70 1.71
C ALA A 119 -3.59 12.29 2.04
N LEU A 120 -2.27 12.08 2.05
CA LEU A 120 -1.66 10.76 2.15
C LEU A 120 -0.43 10.80 3.04
N LEU A 121 -0.29 9.80 3.88
CA LEU A 121 0.86 9.58 4.72
C LEU A 121 1.40 8.17 4.48
N LEU A 122 2.70 8.04 4.28
CA LEU A 122 3.35 6.77 3.98
C LEU A 122 4.78 6.73 4.50
N ARG A 123 5.41 5.56 4.51
CA ARG A 123 6.75 5.43 5.08
C ARG A 123 7.86 5.76 4.09
N TYR A 124 8.97 6.29 4.60
CA TYR A 124 10.24 6.25 3.88
C TYR A 124 10.60 4.80 3.54
N HIS A 125 11.20 4.60 2.38
CA HIS A 125 11.84 3.34 2.08
C HIS A 125 13.06 3.19 2.99
N PRO A 126 13.17 2.13 3.81
CA PRO A 126 14.17 2.06 4.88
C PRO A 126 15.61 1.87 4.36
N CYS A 127 15.79 1.26 3.19
CA CYS A 127 17.11 0.92 2.63
C CYS A 127 17.40 1.58 1.28
N ILE A 128 16.45 2.31 0.70
CA ILE A 128 16.60 2.84 -0.66
C ILE A 128 16.69 4.35 -0.59
N THR A 129 17.71 4.84 -1.27
CA THR A 129 18.09 6.24 -1.29
C THR A 129 17.24 7.01 -2.30
N ASN A 130 17.74 8.18 -2.69
CA ASN A 130 17.08 9.19 -3.48
C ASN A 130 16.80 8.80 -4.95
N HIS A 131 17.38 7.72 -5.50
CA HIS A 131 17.29 7.41 -6.93
C HIS A 131 16.40 6.20 -7.22
N VAL A 132 15.46 6.34 -8.16
CA VAL A 132 14.52 5.27 -8.58
C VAL A 132 15.23 4.01 -9.08
N MET A 133 16.43 4.13 -9.65
CA MET A 133 17.18 2.97 -10.16
C MET A 133 17.62 2.01 -9.05
N TYR A 134 17.73 2.47 -7.80
CA TYR A 134 18.00 1.57 -6.68
C TYR A 134 16.83 0.64 -6.38
N GLU A 135 15.60 1.13 -6.45
CA GLU A 135 14.38 0.30 -6.34
C GLU A 135 14.29 -0.68 -7.50
N PHE A 136 14.53 -0.20 -8.72
CA PHE A 136 14.59 -1.06 -9.90
C PHE A 136 15.59 -2.21 -9.68
N ASN A 137 16.84 -1.90 -9.37
CA ASN A 137 17.90 -2.90 -9.18
C ASN A 137 17.60 -3.87 -8.03
N LEU A 138 17.14 -3.38 -6.87
CA LEU A 138 16.81 -4.23 -5.74
C LEU A 138 15.64 -5.17 -6.06
N SER A 139 14.65 -4.70 -6.82
CA SER A 139 13.51 -5.53 -7.17
C SER A 139 13.84 -6.71 -8.08
N MET A 140 14.94 -6.63 -8.84
CA MET A 140 15.34 -7.68 -9.78
C MET A 140 15.73 -8.99 -9.10
N PHE A 141 15.99 -8.99 -7.79
CA PHE A 141 16.21 -10.22 -7.01
C PHE A 141 14.93 -11.04 -6.78
N GLN A 142 13.74 -10.48 -7.08
CA GLN A 142 12.47 -11.20 -6.97
C GLN A 142 11.97 -11.58 -8.38
N PRO A 143 11.74 -12.88 -8.68
CA PRO A 143 11.37 -13.35 -10.01
C PRO A 143 10.16 -12.64 -10.64
N ARG A 144 9.12 -12.36 -9.83
CA ARG A 144 7.91 -11.65 -10.30
C ARG A 144 8.20 -10.28 -10.91
N TYR A 145 9.21 -9.58 -10.42
CA TYR A 145 9.61 -8.26 -10.93
C TYR A 145 10.60 -8.40 -12.07
N TYR A 146 11.51 -9.36 -12.00
CA TYR A 146 12.46 -9.63 -13.07
C TYR A 146 11.76 -9.91 -14.42
N ASN A 147 10.62 -10.62 -14.39
CA ASN A 147 9.84 -10.93 -15.58
C ASN A 147 9.32 -9.70 -16.33
N GLU A 148 9.17 -8.56 -15.66
CA GLU A 148 8.72 -7.29 -16.25
C GLU A 148 9.82 -6.22 -16.31
N ARG A 149 11.10 -6.59 -16.12
CA ARG A 149 12.22 -5.63 -16.01
C ARG A 149 12.27 -4.59 -17.14
N GLU A 150 12.01 -5.00 -18.38
CA GLU A 150 12.08 -4.11 -19.54
C GLU A 150 10.95 -3.08 -19.50
N ARG A 151 9.76 -3.47 -19.03
CA ARG A 151 8.63 -2.57 -18.83
C ARG A 151 8.95 -1.50 -17.78
N TYR A 152 9.51 -1.90 -16.64
CA TYR A 152 9.90 -0.95 -15.58
C TYR A 152 10.96 0.03 -16.08
N TYR A 153 11.98 -0.47 -16.79
CA TYR A 153 13.03 0.36 -17.34
C TYR A 153 12.46 1.37 -18.35
N ASN A 154 11.65 0.92 -19.31
CA ASN A 154 11.02 1.78 -20.31
C ASN A 154 10.10 2.83 -19.67
N TYR A 155 9.34 2.45 -18.64
CA TYR A 155 8.52 3.39 -17.87
C TYR A 155 9.39 4.47 -17.19
N ILE A 156 10.48 4.09 -16.50
CA ILE A 156 11.41 5.05 -15.88
C ILE A 156 11.96 6.02 -16.92
N GLN A 157 12.46 5.51 -18.06
CA GLN A 157 13.02 6.35 -19.13
C GLN A 157 11.98 7.31 -19.68
N LYS A 158 10.73 6.85 -19.87
CA LYS A 158 9.63 7.70 -20.33
C LYS A 158 9.33 8.82 -19.33
N GLN A 159 9.26 8.53 -18.02
CA GLN A 159 9.00 9.57 -17.01
C GLN A 159 10.12 10.61 -16.99
N VAL A 160 11.38 10.19 -17.08
CA VAL A 160 12.52 11.12 -17.18
C VAL A 160 12.44 11.97 -18.44
N ALA A 161 12.09 11.38 -19.59
CA ALA A 161 11.90 12.12 -20.84
C ALA A 161 10.75 13.13 -20.77
N LEU A 162 9.74 12.89 -19.92
CA LEU A 162 8.64 13.82 -19.63
C LEU A 162 9.03 14.94 -18.65
N GLY A 163 10.28 14.96 -18.17
CA GLY A 163 10.82 16.02 -17.31
C GLY A 163 10.71 15.73 -15.81
N PHE A 164 10.29 14.53 -15.42
CA PHE A 164 10.39 14.12 -14.02
C PHE A 164 11.84 13.86 -13.62
N LYS A 165 12.14 14.06 -12.35
CA LYS A 165 13.46 13.71 -11.81
C LYS A 165 13.50 12.22 -11.52
N ASP A 166 14.62 11.59 -11.80
CA ASP A 166 14.96 10.22 -11.38
C ASP A 166 15.59 10.17 -9.97
N ILE A 167 15.88 11.34 -9.40
CA ILE A 167 16.35 11.58 -8.04
C ILE A 167 15.38 12.49 -7.29
N ASP A 168 15.03 12.12 -6.06
CA ASP A 168 14.16 12.89 -5.16
C ASP A 168 14.66 12.76 -3.71
N ASP A 169 14.28 13.63 -2.79
CA ASP A 169 14.84 13.69 -1.43
C ASP A 169 14.74 12.37 -0.65
N TYR A 170 13.79 11.52 -1.04
CA TYR A 170 13.54 10.22 -0.45
C TYR A 170 12.79 9.29 -1.39
N HIS A 171 12.94 7.98 -1.18
CA HIS A 171 12.02 6.99 -1.69
C HIS A 171 10.98 6.60 -0.64
N CYS A 172 9.82 6.12 -1.05
CA CYS A 172 8.74 5.73 -0.14
C CYS A 172 8.41 4.25 -0.30
N ALA A 173 8.22 3.57 0.83
CA ALA A 173 7.62 2.24 0.84
C ALA A 173 6.08 2.37 0.74
N THR A 174 5.48 1.54 -0.11
CA THR A 174 4.01 1.54 -0.35
C THR A 174 3.30 0.37 0.35
N SER A 175 3.98 -0.23 1.31
CA SER A 175 3.46 -1.28 2.19
C SER A 175 2.69 -0.71 3.38
N TYR A 176 2.75 0.60 3.62
CA TYR A 176 2.04 1.33 4.67
C TYR A 176 1.46 2.61 4.08
N LEU A 177 0.14 2.78 4.11
CA LEU A 177 -0.54 3.95 3.55
C LEU A 177 -1.70 4.37 4.43
N LEU A 178 -1.60 5.55 5.03
CA LEU A 178 -2.69 6.19 5.77
C LEU A 178 -3.27 7.30 4.90
N ARG A 179 -4.58 7.32 4.70
CA ARG A 179 -5.28 8.23 3.77
C ARG A 179 -6.32 9.08 4.47
N ASN A 180 -6.43 10.32 4.04
CA ASN A 180 -7.54 11.22 4.32
C ASN A 180 -8.50 11.21 3.14
N MET A 181 -9.55 10.38 3.22
CA MET A 181 -10.52 10.22 2.13
C MET A 181 -11.40 11.46 1.95
N LYS A 182 -11.42 12.38 2.92
CA LYS A 182 -12.09 13.69 2.82
C LYS A 182 -11.26 14.74 2.08
N HIS A 183 -9.96 14.51 1.86
CA HIS A 183 -9.11 15.51 1.24
C HIS A 183 -9.45 15.66 -0.25
N PRO A 184 -9.68 16.87 -0.79
CA PRO A 184 -10.09 17.08 -2.19
C PRO A 184 -9.18 16.46 -3.26
N LYS A 185 -7.89 16.26 -2.95
CA LYS A 185 -6.89 15.65 -3.86
C LYS A 185 -6.73 14.14 -3.75
N ILE A 186 -7.34 13.46 -2.78
CA ILE A 186 -7.02 12.05 -2.53
C ILE A 186 -7.47 11.14 -3.69
N ILE A 187 -8.63 11.42 -4.29
CA ILE A 187 -9.15 10.64 -5.42
C ILE A 187 -8.27 10.84 -6.65
N GLU A 188 -7.90 12.08 -6.97
CA GLU A 188 -6.97 12.41 -8.07
C GLU A 188 -5.62 11.72 -7.88
N LEU A 189 -5.05 11.75 -6.66
CA LEU A 189 -3.80 11.07 -6.32
C LEU A 189 -3.92 9.56 -6.52
N ASN A 190 -4.96 8.93 -5.97
CA ASN A 190 -5.22 7.50 -6.08
C ASN A 190 -5.31 7.06 -7.55
N SER A 191 -6.13 7.75 -8.35
CA SER A 191 -6.30 7.46 -9.78
C SER A 191 -5.02 7.69 -10.57
N THR A 192 -4.29 8.78 -10.30
CA THR A 192 -3.01 9.07 -10.97
C THR A 192 -1.99 7.98 -10.67
N TRP A 193 -1.92 7.54 -9.41
CA TRP A 193 -1.02 6.46 -9.04
C TRP A 193 -1.40 5.15 -9.73
N TYR A 194 -2.68 4.79 -9.72
CA TYR A 194 -3.11 3.54 -10.36
C TYR A 194 -2.87 3.55 -11.87
N ASN A 195 -3.13 4.64 -12.57
CA ASN A 195 -2.79 4.78 -14.00
C ASN A 195 -1.28 4.57 -14.25
N ASN A 196 -0.43 5.10 -13.36
CA ASN A 196 1.01 4.88 -13.44
C ASN A 196 1.41 3.43 -13.11
N ILE A 197 0.70 2.75 -12.22
CA ILE A 197 0.89 1.31 -11.99
C ILE A 197 0.49 0.52 -13.24
N GLN A 198 -0.62 0.86 -13.89
CA GLN A 198 -1.04 0.21 -15.13
C GLN A 198 -0.03 0.38 -16.25
N GLU A 199 0.71 1.50 -16.30
CA GLU A 199 1.79 1.67 -17.26
C GLU A 199 3.07 0.93 -16.84
N CYS A 200 3.50 1.13 -15.59
CA CYS A 200 4.73 0.59 -15.03
C CYS A 200 4.70 -0.94 -14.93
N GLY A 201 3.60 -1.54 -14.50
CA GLY A 201 3.48 -2.95 -14.10
C GLY A 201 3.45 -3.12 -12.58
N ILE A 202 3.65 -4.34 -12.07
CA ILE A 202 3.37 -4.65 -10.64
C ILE A 202 4.30 -3.96 -9.63
N GLN A 203 5.30 -3.21 -10.09
CA GLN A 203 6.18 -2.37 -9.26
C GLN A 203 5.54 -1.03 -8.87
N CYS A 204 4.67 -1.08 -7.87
CA CYS A 204 3.96 0.12 -7.40
C CYS A 204 4.84 1.16 -6.70
N GLN A 205 6.06 0.80 -6.24
CA GLN A 205 6.99 1.77 -5.63
C GLN A 205 7.67 2.64 -6.69
N ILE A 206 8.13 2.05 -7.80
CA ILE A 206 8.70 2.76 -8.94
C ILE A 206 7.70 3.78 -9.50
N SER A 207 6.46 3.36 -9.75
CA SER A 207 5.41 4.30 -10.20
C SER A 207 5.13 5.40 -9.17
N PHE A 208 5.09 5.08 -7.87
CA PHE A 208 4.86 6.08 -6.84
C PHE A 208 6.01 7.10 -6.72
N PHE A 209 7.24 6.72 -7.05
CA PHE A 209 8.39 7.62 -7.05
C PHE A 209 8.17 8.86 -7.93
N PHE A 210 7.54 8.67 -9.10
CA PHE A 210 7.23 9.78 -10.00
C PHE A 210 5.94 10.49 -9.60
N VAL A 211 4.90 9.73 -9.24
CA VAL A 211 3.60 10.30 -8.85
C VAL A 211 3.73 11.25 -7.65
N LYS A 212 4.57 10.92 -6.66
CA LYS A 212 4.74 11.78 -5.48
C LYS A 212 5.28 13.17 -5.81
N GLN A 213 6.02 13.33 -6.91
CA GLN A 213 6.55 14.64 -7.34
C GLN A 213 5.41 15.58 -7.73
N LEU A 214 4.30 15.06 -8.27
CA LEU A 214 3.09 15.83 -8.62
C LEU A 214 2.30 16.29 -7.38
N PHE A 215 2.34 15.51 -6.30
CA PHE A 215 1.51 15.70 -5.11
C PHE A 215 2.33 16.05 -3.85
N LYS A 216 3.57 16.54 -4.00
CA LYS A 216 4.51 16.76 -2.88
C LYS A 216 3.93 17.58 -1.72
N ASN A 217 3.03 18.51 -1.99
CA ASN A 217 2.42 19.37 -0.97
C ASN A 217 1.35 18.65 -0.14
N TYR A 218 0.83 17.52 -0.62
CA TYR A 218 -0.27 16.77 -0.01
C TYR A 218 0.17 15.43 0.60
N ILE A 219 1.41 15.01 0.35
CA ILE A 219 1.97 13.75 0.82
C ILE A 219 2.94 14.02 1.97
N VAL A 220 2.85 13.20 3.01
CA VAL A 220 3.80 13.21 4.13
C VAL A 220 4.53 11.87 4.20
N PRO A 221 5.86 11.85 3.98
CA PRO A 221 6.66 10.68 4.29
C PRO A 221 6.99 10.65 5.80
N ILE A 222 6.90 9.49 6.45
CA ILE A 222 7.25 9.30 7.87
C ILE A 222 8.29 8.18 8.07
N LYS A 223 9.23 8.38 9.00
CA LYS A 223 10.30 7.40 9.26
C LYS A 223 9.88 6.37 10.31
N GLU A 224 9.06 6.85 11.24
CA GLU A 224 8.53 6.15 12.39
C GLU A 224 7.78 4.88 11.99
N ARG A 225 7.76 3.92 12.91
CA ARG A 225 7.05 2.65 12.73
C ARG A 225 5.75 2.70 13.53
N PRO A 226 4.62 2.28 12.94
CA PRO A 226 3.31 2.25 13.59
C PRO A 226 3.08 0.92 14.31
N PHE A 227 4.14 0.17 14.61
CA PHE A 227 4.05 -1.15 15.21
C PHE A 227 4.49 -1.06 16.66
N LYS A 228 3.91 -1.92 17.51
CA LYS A 228 4.45 -2.10 18.86
C LYS A 228 5.88 -2.62 18.74
N ASP A 229 6.76 -2.18 19.64
CA ASP A 229 8.16 -2.60 19.62
C ASP A 229 8.23 -4.12 19.80
N ILE A 230 8.49 -4.82 18.71
CA ILE A 230 8.89 -6.21 18.74
C ILE A 230 10.37 -6.22 18.38
N ASN A 231 11.18 -6.91 19.19
CA ASN A 231 12.61 -7.17 18.99
C ASN A 231 12.88 -8.06 17.74
N THR A 232 12.16 -7.83 16.65
CA THR A 232 12.29 -8.60 15.41
C THR A 232 12.82 -7.71 14.29
N THR A 233 14.02 -8.04 13.86
CA THR A 233 14.60 -7.65 12.58
C THR A 233 13.65 -8.16 11.48
N LEU A 234 12.74 -7.32 11.00
CA LEU A 234 11.90 -7.64 9.85
C LEU A 234 12.79 -7.75 8.62
N TYR A 235 12.86 -8.95 8.04
CA TYR A 235 13.50 -9.24 6.76
C TYR A 235 12.64 -8.72 5.60
N TYR A 236 13.30 -8.14 4.60
CA TYR A 236 12.74 -7.58 3.36
C TYR A 236 12.16 -8.65 2.44
#